data_AF-A0A4V5P5D4-F1
#
_entry.id   AF-A0A4V5P5D4-F1
#
_cell.length_a   1.000
_cell.length_b   1.000
_cell.length_c   1.000
_cell.angle_alpha   90.00
_cell.angle_beta   90.00
_cell.angle_gamma   90.00
#
_symmetry.space_group_name_H-M   'P 1'
#
loop_
_entity.id
_entity.type
_entity.pdbx_description
1 polymer ?
#
loop_
_entity_poly.entity_id
_entity_poly.type
_entity_poly.pdbx_seq_one_letter_code
_entity_poly.pdbx_strand_id
1 'polypeptide(L)'
;SSDILSSIGYETIIQHLNNGRKNCKEFEDFLKERASIEEKYGKDLLSLSRKKPCGQSETNTLKRALDVFKLQIDSVAQSHIQLAQTLREEARKMEEFREKQKLQRKKTELIMDAAHKQKSLQFKKTMD
;
A
#
# COMPACT_ATOMS: atom_id res chain seq x y z
N SER A 1 12.28 -6.57 41.65
CA SER A 1 12.64 -7.73 40.80
C SER A 1 11.55 -7.88 39.77
N SER A 2 11.85 -7.84 38.47
CA SER A 2 10.85 -8.18 37.45
C SER A 2 10.42 -9.63 37.69
N ASP A 3 9.10 -9.88 37.76
CA ASP A 3 8.55 -11.23 37.87
C ASP A 3 9.26 -12.15 36.86
N ILE A 4 9.87 -13.22 37.35
CA ILE A 4 10.66 -14.13 36.53
C ILE A 4 9.82 -14.76 35.42
N LEU A 5 8.49 -14.78 35.56
CA LEU A 5 7.54 -15.25 34.56
C LEU A 5 6.99 -14.14 33.64
N SER A 6 7.46 -12.90 33.76
CA SER A 6 6.97 -11.77 32.97
C SER A 6 7.06 -11.99 31.46
N SER A 7 5.97 -11.68 30.75
CA SER A 7 5.82 -11.71 29.29
C SER A 7 5.71 -10.32 28.66
N ILE A 8 5.87 -9.24 29.44
CA ILE A 8 5.60 -7.85 29.01
C ILE A 8 6.40 -7.45 27.77
N GLY A 9 7.67 -7.86 27.68
CA GLY A 9 8.51 -7.57 26.51
C GLY A 9 7.98 -8.25 25.24
N TYR A 10 7.53 -9.49 25.35
CA TYR A 10 6.93 -10.22 24.24
C TYR A 10 5.58 -9.59 23.81
N GLU A 11 4.71 -9.26 24.75
CA GLU A 11 3.43 -8.59 24.49
C GLU A 11 3.63 -7.26 23.76
N THR A 12 4.62 -6.48 24.17
CA THR A 12 5.00 -5.21 23.53
C THR A 12 5.40 -5.43 22.07
N ILE A 13 6.21 -6.45 21.78
CA ILE A 13 6.63 -6.78 20.41
C ILE A 13 5.43 -7.23 19.57
N ILE A 14 4.55 -8.08 20.10
CA ILE A 14 3.35 -8.54 19.38
C ILE A 14 2.41 -7.37 19.08
N GLN A 15 2.21 -6.46 20.04
CA GLN A 15 1.42 -5.26 19.84
C GLN A 15 2.03 -4.39 18.72
N HIS A 16 3.35 -4.18 18.72
CA HIS A 16 4.04 -3.44 17.67
C HIS A 16 3.85 -4.08 16.29
N LEU A 17 4.01 -5.40 16.18
CA LEU A 17 3.80 -6.13 14.92
C LEU A 17 2.35 -6.06 14.43
N ASN A 18 1.37 -6.07 15.34
CA ASN A 18 -0.04 -5.87 15.01
C ASN A 18 -0.32 -4.46 14.50
N ASN A 19 0.28 -3.43 15.12
CA ASN A 19 0.18 -2.06 14.65
C ASN A 19 0.83 -1.89 13.27
N GLY A 20 2.02 -2.45 13.06
CA GLY A 20 2.67 -2.46 11.74
C GLY A 20 1.78 -3.09 10.65
N ARG A 21 1.04 -4.16 10.97
CA ARG A 21 0.08 -4.76 10.04
C ARG A 21 -1.08 -3.83 9.69
N LYS A 22 -1.60 -3.06 10.67
CA LYS A 22 -2.65 -2.06 10.43
C LYS A 22 -2.12 -0.94 9.53
N ASN A 23 -0.93 -0.42 9.80
CA ASN A 23 -0.29 0.61 8.98
C ASN A 23 -0.10 0.14 7.53
N CYS A 24 0.26 -1.14 7.31
CA CYS A 24 0.35 -1.70 5.95
C CYS A 24 -1.01 -1.71 5.23
N LYS A 25 -2.11 -1.96 5.94
CA LYS A 25 -3.47 -1.91 5.37
C LYS A 25 -3.86 -0.47 5.03
N GLU A 26 -3.62 0.47 5.93
CA GLU A 26 -3.87 1.89 5.70
C GLU A 26 -3.09 2.41 4.49
N PHE A 27 -1.81 2.03 4.36
CA PHE A 27 -0.98 2.41 3.22
C PHE A 27 -1.44 1.79 1.90
N GLU A 28 -1.82 0.50 1.90
CA GLU A 28 -2.45 -0.14 0.73
C GLU A 28 -3.70 0.61 0.28
N ASP A 29 -4.60 0.94 1.21
CA ASP A 29 -5.85 1.63 0.89
C ASP A 29 -5.56 3.04 0.35
N PHE A 30 -4.58 3.73 0.92
CA PHE A 30 -4.13 5.03 0.43
C PHE A 30 -3.61 4.96 -1.02
N LEU A 31 -2.83 3.92 -1.36
CA LEU A 31 -2.36 3.71 -2.73
C LEU A 31 -3.52 3.44 -3.71
N LYS A 32 -4.54 2.68 -3.28
CA LYS A 32 -5.75 2.40 -4.09
C LYS A 32 -6.56 3.66 -4.35
N GLU A 33 -6.75 4.51 -3.34
CA GLU A 33 -7.43 5.80 -3.50
C GLU A 33 -6.66 6.72 -4.43
N ARG A 34 -5.34 6.84 -4.23
CA ARG A 34 -4.48 7.62 -5.12
C ARG A 34 -4.56 7.12 -6.56
N ALA A 35 -4.49 5.81 -6.78
CA ALA A 35 -4.61 5.23 -8.12
C ALA A 35 -5.93 5.60 -8.81
N SER A 36 -7.04 5.61 -8.08
CA SER A 36 -8.35 6.00 -8.61
C SER A 36 -8.39 7.49 -9.02
N ILE A 37 -7.76 8.37 -8.25
CA ILE A 37 -7.63 9.80 -8.57
C ILE A 37 -6.81 9.98 -9.85
N GLU A 38 -5.63 9.35 -9.93
CA GLU A 38 -4.72 9.43 -11.08
C GLU A 38 -5.39 8.88 -12.36
N GLU A 39 -6.13 7.77 -12.26
CA GLU A 39 -6.84 7.21 -13.40
C GLU A 39 -7.96 8.13 -13.89
N LYS A 40 -8.74 8.73 -12.98
CA LYS A 40 -9.79 9.67 -13.35
C LYS A 40 -9.18 10.89 -14.06
N TYR A 41 -8.14 11.47 -13.50
CA TYR A 41 -7.44 12.61 -14.10
C TYR A 41 -6.91 12.29 -15.51
N GLY A 42 -6.23 11.15 -15.66
CA GLY A 42 -5.73 10.70 -16.96
C GLY A 42 -6.85 10.46 -17.96
N LYS A 43 -7.97 9.83 -17.58
CA LYS A 43 -9.13 9.62 -18.48
C LYS A 43 -9.80 10.92 -18.88
N ASP A 44 -9.92 11.88 -17.97
CA ASP A 44 -10.51 13.19 -18.24
C ASP A 44 -9.64 14.00 -19.21
N LEU A 45 -8.31 13.97 -19.03
CA LEU A 45 -7.38 14.58 -19.98
C LEU A 45 -7.42 13.90 -21.36
N LEU A 46 -7.53 12.57 -21.41
CA LEU A 46 -7.64 11.82 -22.66
C LEU A 46 -8.94 12.18 -23.41
N SER A 47 -10.03 12.34 -22.67
CA SER A 47 -11.32 12.79 -23.20
C SER A 47 -11.21 14.22 -23.74
N LEU A 48 -10.54 15.12 -23.01
CA LEU A 48 -10.28 16.49 -23.42
C LEU A 48 -9.44 16.55 -24.69
N SER A 49 -8.31 15.83 -24.76
CA SER A 49 -7.42 15.83 -25.93
C SER A 49 -8.09 15.24 -27.17
N ARG A 50 -8.96 14.22 -27.03
CA ARG A 50 -9.51 13.54 -28.22
C ARG A 50 -10.87 14.08 -28.66
N LYS A 51 -11.76 14.38 -27.72
CA LYS A 51 -13.17 14.66 -28.02
C LYS A 51 -13.49 16.14 -28.11
N LYS A 52 -12.68 17.01 -27.52
CA LYS A 52 -12.96 18.46 -27.52
C LYS A 52 -12.23 19.16 -28.66
N PRO A 53 -12.91 20.08 -29.37
CA PRO A 53 -12.25 20.93 -30.34
C PRO A 53 -11.33 21.93 -29.63
N CYS A 54 -10.19 22.21 -30.24
CA CYS A 54 -9.26 23.26 -29.81
C CYS A 54 -8.69 23.88 -31.09
N GLY A 55 -9.19 25.05 -31.47
CA GLY A 55 -8.86 25.74 -32.73
C GLY A 55 -9.19 24.94 -33.99
N GLN A 56 -10.39 24.35 -34.06
CA GLN A 56 -10.81 23.57 -35.23
C GLN A 56 -10.91 24.41 -36.52
N SER A 57 -11.17 25.71 -36.40
CA SER A 57 -11.20 26.69 -37.49
C SER A 57 -9.83 27.27 -37.83
N GLU A 58 -8.80 26.99 -37.03
CA GLU A 58 -7.47 27.54 -37.25
C GLU A 58 -6.77 26.87 -38.43
N THR A 59 -5.86 27.61 -39.07
CA THR A 59 -5.09 27.13 -40.23
C THR A 59 -3.58 27.33 -40.04
N ASN A 60 -2.79 26.77 -40.95
CA ASN A 60 -1.35 26.99 -41.05
C ASN A 60 -0.56 26.68 -39.76
N THR A 61 0.31 27.59 -39.35
CA THR A 61 1.22 27.43 -38.21
C THR A 61 0.49 27.32 -36.88
N LEU A 62 -0.58 28.08 -36.68
CA LEU A 62 -1.36 28.05 -35.44
C LEU A 62 -2.09 26.71 -35.27
N LYS A 63 -2.70 26.20 -36.35
CA LYS A 63 -3.31 24.85 -36.32
C LYS A 63 -2.32 23.77 -35.91
N ARG A 64 -1.11 23.79 -36.50
CA ARG A 64 -0.04 22.84 -36.16
C ARG A 64 0.39 22.96 -34.70
N ALA A 65 0.52 24.18 -34.16
CA ALA A 65 0.86 24.39 -32.76
C ALA A 65 -0.21 23.82 -31.81
N LEU A 66 -1.50 24.01 -32.14
CA LEU A 66 -2.61 23.47 -31.37
C LEU A 66 -2.69 21.94 -31.44
N ASP A 67 -2.36 21.33 -32.58
CA ASP A 67 -2.29 19.88 -32.69
C ASP A 67 -1.18 19.30 -31.80
N VAL A 68 0.00 19.92 -31.79
CA VAL A 68 1.10 19.54 -30.88
C VAL A 68 0.69 19.69 -29.41
N PHE A 69 0.01 20.78 -29.07
CA PHE A 69 -0.52 20.99 -27.72
C PHE A 69 -1.48 19.87 -27.30
N LYS A 70 -2.42 19.46 -28.17
CA LYS A 70 -3.32 18.34 -27.90
C LYS A 70 -2.57 17.01 -27.72
N LEU A 71 -1.49 16.77 -28.50
CA LEU A 71 -0.64 15.60 -28.34
C LEU A 71 0.08 15.58 -26.99
N GLN A 72 0.54 16.74 -26.50
CA GLN A 72 1.14 16.84 -25.17
C GLN A 72 0.14 16.50 -24.06
N ILE A 73 -1.11 16.95 -24.17
CA ILE A 73 -2.18 16.57 -23.22
C ILE A 73 -2.42 15.06 -23.25
N ASP A 74 -2.47 14.44 -24.44
CA ASP A 74 -2.64 12.98 -24.57
C ASP A 74 -1.46 12.21 -23.92
N SER A 75 -0.23 12.70 -24.09
CA SER A 75 0.95 12.11 -23.45
C SER A 75 0.91 12.19 -21.92
N VAL A 76 0.51 13.33 -21.36
CA VAL A 76 0.30 13.49 -19.91
C VAL A 76 -0.81 12.54 -19.44
N ALA A 77 -1.94 12.49 -20.16
CA ALA A 77 -3.05 11.60 -19.86
C ALA A 77 -2.61 10.12 -19.73
N GLN A 78 -1.84 9.63 -20.70
CA GLN A 78 -1.30 8.27 -20.70
C GLN A 78 -0.35 8.02 -19.51
N SER A 79 0.51 8.99 -19.21
CA SER A 79 1.46 8.90 -18.09
C SER A 79 0.75 8.74 -16.75
N HIS A 80 -0.33 9.50 -16.51
CA HIS A 80 -1.14 9.37 -15.29
C HIS A 80 -1.93 8.05 -15.22
N ILE A 81 -2.42 7.54 -16.35
CA ILE A 81 -3.06 6.21 -16.40
C ILE A 81 -2.04 5.11 -16.06
N GLN A 82 -0.82 5.19 -16.59
CA GLN A 82 0.25 4.24 -16.27
C GLN A 82 0.68 4.33 -14.80
N LEU A 83 0.75 5.55 -14.23
CA LEU A 83 1.00 5.74 -12.82
C LEU A 83 -0.08 5.08 -11.95
N ALA A 84 -1.36 5.23 -12.32
CA ALA A 84 -2.47 4.56 -11.63
C ALA A 84 -2.32 3.03 -11.63
N GLN A 85 -1.90 2.43 -12.76
CA GLN A 85 -1.63 1.00 -12.84
C GLN A 85 -0.47 0.59 -11.93
N THR A 86 0.62 1.37 -11.94
CA THR A 86 1.79 1.13 -11.09
C THR A 86 1.40 1.18 -9.60
N LEU A 87 0.59 2.17 -9.20
CA LEU A 87 0.12 2.30 -7.82
C LEU A 87 -0.74 1.10 -7.37
N ARG A 88 -1.57 0.54 -8.26
CA ARG A 88 -2.34 -0.68 -7.95
C ARG A 88 -1.45 -1.90 -7.75
N GLU A 89 -0.40 -2.01 -8.55
CA GLU A 89 0.59 -3.08 -8.39
C GLU A 89 1.37 -2.94 -7.08
N GLU A 90 1.78 -1.72 -6.70
CA GLU A 90 2.41 -1.47 -5.40
C GLU A 90 1.45 -1.76 -4.23
N ALA A 91 0.16 -1.44 -4.36
CA ALA A 91 -0.86 -1.81 -3.38
C ALA A 91 -0.98 -3.34 -3.23
N ARG A 92 -0.95 -4.09 -4.34
CA ARG A 92 -0.94 -5.56 -4.33
C ARG A 92 0.29 -6.12 -3.62
N LYS A 93 1.49 -5.60 -3.90
CA LYS A 93 2.72 -6.00 -3.20
C LYS A 93 2.65 -5.73 -1.70
N MET A 94 2.03 -4.61 -1.30
CA MET A 94 1.82 -4.29 0.12
C MET A 94 0.87 -5.28 0.80
N GLU A 95 -0.21 -5.68 0.13
CA GLU A 95 -1.11 -6.72 0.61
C GLU A 95 -0.38 -8.06 0.82
N GLU A 96 0.39 -8.49 -0.17
CA GLU A 96 1.20 -9.73 -0.10
C GLU A 96 2.20 -9.68 1.05
N PHE A 97 2.91 -8.55 1.21
CA PHE A 97 3.82 -8.33 2.32
C PHE A 97 3.10 -8.43 3.67
N ARG A 98 1.93 -7.79 3.80
CA ARG A 98 1.12 -7.81 5.04
C ARG A 98 0.70 -9.23 5.41
N GLU A 99 0.23 -10.03 4.45
CA GLU A 99 -0.19 -11.41 4.75
C GLU A 99 1.00 -12.34 5.05
N LYS A 100 2.15 -12.13 4.40
CA LYS A 100 3.39 -12.84 4.75
C LYS A 100 3.82 -12.53 6.20
N GLN A 101 3.78 -11.26 6.61
CA GLN A 101 4.11 -10.85 7.99
C GLN A 101 3.16 -11.47 9.01
N LYS A 102 1.86 -11.51 8.72
CA LYS A 102 0.85 -12.18 9.56
C LYS A 102 1.15 -13.66 9.75
N LEU A 103 1.51 -14.38 8.68
CA LEU A 103 1.85 -15.81 8.76
C LEU A 103 3.11 -16.05 9.61
N GLN A 104 4.16 -15.26 9.36
CA GLN A 104 5.42 -15.32 10.12
C GLN A 104 5.16 -15.09 11.61
N ARG A 105 4.40 -14.05 11.96
CA ARG A 105 4.08 -13.71 13.35
C ARG A 105 3.31 -14.83 14.04
N LYS A 106 2.28 -15.39 13.41
CA LYS A 106 1.50 -16.52 13.97
C LYS A 106 2.39 -17.73 14.28
N LYS A 107 3.36 -18.03 13.41
CA LYS A 107 4.33 -19.12 13.66
C LYS A 107 5.16 -18.84 14.91
N THR A 108 5.64 -17.61 15.09
CA THR A 108 6.40 -17.20 16.28
C THR A 108 5.53 -17.22 17.54
N GLU A 109 4.27 -16.77 17.46
CA GLU A 109 3.33 -16.79 18.59
C GLU A 109 3.15 -18.21 19.16
N LEU A 110 2.97 -19.21 18.29
CA LEU A 110 2.84 -20.61 18.71
C LEU A 110 4.07 -21.14 19.46
N ILE A 111 5.28 -20.78 18.99
CA ILE A 111 6.53 -21.18 19.64
C ILE A 111 6.66 -20.51 21.01
N MET A 112 6.34 -19.22 21.09
CA MET A 112 6.43 -18.44 22.32
C MET A 112 5.41 -18.91 23.36
N ASP A 113 4.18 -19.25 22.95
CA ASP A 113 3.16 -19.80 23.84
C ASP A 113 3.61 -21.13 24.46
N ALA A 114 4.24 -22.01 23.67
CA ALA A 114 4.79 -23.26 24.17
C ALA A 114 5.93 -23.02 25.17
N ALA A 115 6.86 -22.11 24.84
CA ALA A 115 7.98 -21.76 25.70
C ALA A 115 7.52 -21.14 27.03
N HIS A 116 6.55 -20.23 27.01
CA HIS A 116 5.97 -19.63 28.20
C HIS A 116 5.27 -20.67 29.08
N LYS A 117 4.49 -21.58 28.50
CA LYS A 117 3.85 -22.69 29.25
C LYS A 117 4.89 -23.59 29.92
N GLN A 118 5.93 -23.97 29.19
CA GLN A 118 7.01 -24.81 29.72
C GLN A 118 7.77 -24.12 30.86
N LYS A 119 8.11 -22.83 30.69
CA LYS A 119 8.78 -22.02 31.70
C LYS A 119 7.94 -21.93 32.99
N SER A 120 6.65 -21.62 32.86
CA SER A 120 5.73 -21.55 34.01
C SER A 120 5.58 -22.90 34.72
N LEU A 121 5.54 -24.00 33.96
CA LEU A 121 5.49 -25.35 34.54
C LEU A 121 6.76 -25.68 35.32
N GLN A 122 7.94 -25.38 34.76
CA GLN A 122 9.22 -25.62 35.43
C GLN A 122 9.36 -24.78 36.70
N PHE A 123 8.98 -23.51 36.65
CA PHE A 123 9.02 -22.62 37.82
C PHE A 123 8.13 -23.14 38.97
N LYS A 124 6.92 -23.61 38.67
CA LYS A 124 6.04 -24.21 39.70
C LYS A 124 6.70 -25.41 40.38
N LYS A 125 7.31 -26.32 39.61
CA LYS A 125 8.02 -27.50 40.15
C LYS A 125 9.18 -27.18 41.07
N THR A 126 9.79 -26.00 40.97
CA THR A 126 10.90 -25.58 41.84
C THR A 126 10.43 -24.83 43.09
N MET A 127 9.15 -24.48 43.15
CA MET A 127 8.52 -23.79 44.29
C MET A 127 7.79 -24.77 45.22
N ASP A 128 7.48 -25.97 44.73
CA ASP A 128 7.02 -27.13 45.51
C ASP A 128 8.22 -27.87 46.14
#